data_AF-T0XU35-F1
#
_entry.id   AF-T0XU35-F1
#
_cell.length_a   1.000
_cell.length_b   1.000
_cell.length_c   1.000
_cell.angle_alpha   90.00
_cell.angle_beta   90.00
_cell.angle_gamma   90.00
#
_symmetry.space_group_name_H-M   'P 1'
#
loop_
_entity.id
_entity.type
_entity.pdbx_description
1 polymer ?
#
loop_
_entity_poly.entity_id
_entity_poly.type
_entity_poly.pdbx_seq_one_letter_code
_entity_poly.pdbx_strand_id
1 'polypeptide(L)'
;MKSSHESEKRSLPLALTINDHLQKNGDFLGLWNNTMDFDASRVPFYGLYWKGMRYLSNFLVRIDGFPLLPLFAATRFQDGHTPSPFHRHHRLLGPSISNFMTDSPHPSIVVDGPLLIDRGRFCFSNGMVEELTIHNHGPLAIHVPVSLTLHADFLDIMDIRGIRNPVPEHIVKKTFSHLSNTLTLSCMGFDHVERTTTIIVGNLDVDWREEALAGLLALPPHQARTIRVHIVCDEKTDMARKRGR
;
A
#
# COMPACT_ATOMS: atom_id res chain seq x y z
N MET A 1 4.64 -37.44 -33.85
CA MET A 1 3.60 -36.41 -33.63
C MET A 1 3.85 -35.75 -32.29
N LYS A 2 4.50 -34.58 -32.28
CA LYS A 2 4.60 -33.73 -31.08
C LYS A 2 3.33 -32.87 -31.05
N SER A 3 2.44 -33.06 -30.09
CA SER A 3 1.29 -32.16 -29.93
C SER A 3 1.75 -30.92 -29.18
N SER A 4 1.61 -29.81 -29.87
CA SER A 4 1.79 -28.44 -29.41
C SER A 4 0.62 -28.05 -28.51
N HIS A 5 0.84 -28.08 -27.20
CA HIS A 5 0.04 -27.28 -26.26
C HIS A 5 0.85 -26.04 -25.89
N GLU A 6 0.98 -25.15 -26.86
CA GLU A 6 1.35 -23.76 -26.59
C GLU A 6 0.05 -23.09 -26.12
N SER A 7 -0.13 -22.98 -24.80
CA SER A 7 -1.28 -22.30 -24.24
C SER A 7 -1.23 -20.84 -24.69
N GLU A 8 -2.19 -20.45 -25.51
CA GLU A 8 -2.46 -19.05 -25.84
C GLU A 8 -2.53 -18.24 -24.54
N LYS A 9 -1.43 -17.55 -24.18
CA LYS A 9 -1.44 -16.48 -23.19
C LYS A 9 -2.27 -15.36 -23.81
N ARG A 10 -3.59 -15.45 -23.70
CA ARG A 10 -4.49 -14.35 -24.01
C ARG A 10 -4.13 -13.22 -23.05
N SER A 11 -3.37 -12.25 -23.55
CA SER A 11 -3.15 -10.99 -22.86
C SER A 11 -4.52 -10.35 -22.67
N LEU A 12 -5.08 -10.47 -21.46
CA LEU A 12 -6.24 -9.67 -21.10
C LEU A 12 -5.89 -8.21 -21.44
N PRO A 13 -6.74 -7.48 -22.16
CA PRO A 13 -6.49 -6.08 -22.41
C PRO A 13 -6.31 -5.39 -21.05
N LEU A 14 -5.21 -4.63 -20.93
CA LEU A 14 -4.93 -3.76 -19.78
C LEU A 14 -5.95 -2.61 -19.81
N ALA A 15 -7.19 -2.93 -19.45
CA ALA A 15 -8.30 -2.02 -19.43
C ALA A 15 -8.62 -1.67 -17.98
N LEU A 16 -8.61 -0.37 -17.69
CA LEU A 16 -9.12 0.14 -16.43
C LEU A 16 -10.64 -0.05 -16.39
N THR A 17 -11.13 -0.44 -15.23
CA THR A 17 -12.54 -0.56 -14.87
C THR A 17 -12.96 0.66 -14.04
N ILE A 18 -14.27 0.79 -13.79
CA ILE A 18 -14.81 1.84 -12.91
C ILE A 18 -14.33 1.73 -11.45
N ASN A 19 -13.77 0.58 -11.06
CA ASN A 19 -13.28 0.32 -9.72
C ASN A 19 -11.77 0.60 -9.57
N ASP A 20 -11.15 1.05 -10.66
CA ASP A 20 -9.74 1.40 -10.70
C ASP A 20 -9.57 2.90 -10.53
N HIS A 21 -8.55 3.26 -9.78
CA HIS A 21 -8.16 4.64 -9.57
C HIS A 21 -6.77 4.86 -10.11
N LEU A 22 -6.67 5.89 -10.93
CA LEU A 22 -5.42 6.41 -11.46
C LEU A 22 -5.17 7.78 -10.83
N GLN A 23 -3.96 7.99 -10.33
CA GLN A 23 -3.51 9.27 -9.81
C GLN A 23 -2.12 9.61 -10.36
N LYS A 24 -2.00 10.80 -10.94
CA LYS A 24 -0.80 11.25 -11.63
C LYS A 24 -0.30 12.57 -11.04
N ASN A 25 0.99 12.65 -10.76
CA ASN A 25 1.66 13.91 -10.40
C ASN A 25 3.11 13.91 -10.92
N GLY A 26 3.51 14.85 -11.77
CA GLY A 26 4.90 14.90 -12.29
C GLY A 26 5.31 13.64 -13.03
N ASP A 27 6.26 12.86 -12.48
CA ASP A 27 6.67 11.52 -12.98
C ASP A 27 6.03 10.36 -12.20
N PHE A 28 5.35 10.66 -11.09
CA PHE A 28 4.62 9.67 -10.29
C PHE A 28 3.32 9.28 -10.98
N LEU A 29 3.01 7.99 -10.97
CA LEU A 29 1.73 7.41 -11.37
C LEU A 29 1.35 6.31 -10.37
N GLY A 30 0.14 6.36 -9.87
CA GLY A 30 -0.40 5.34 -8.98
C GLY A 30 -1.65 4.70 -9.55
N LEU A 31 -1.74 3.38 -9.44
CA LEU A 31 -2.86 2.55 -9.90
C LEU A 31 -3.30 1.58 -8.80
N TRP A 32 -4.56 1.68 -8.36
CA TRP A 32 -5.10 0.91 -7.23
C TRP A 32 -6.62 0.74 -7.31
N ASN A 33 -7.18 -0.08 -6.43
CA ASN A 33 -8.62 -0.37 -6.37
C ASN A 33 -9.41 0.66 -5.53
N ASN A 34 -10.73 0.48 -5.41
CA ASN A 34 -11.62 1.32 -4.60
C ASN A 34 -11.30 1.38 -3.08
N THR A 35 -10.48 0.47 -2.54
CA THR A 35 -10.02 0.56 -1.14
C THR A 35 -8.68 1.25 -1.01
N MET A 36 -8.08 1.66 -2.13
CA MET A 36 -6.73 2.23 -2.27
C MET A 36 -5.58 1.24 -2.06
N ASP A 37 -5.90 -0.06 -2.00
CA ASP A 37 -4.92 -1.13 -2.07
C ASP A 37 -4.48 -1.36 -3.52
N PHE A 38 -3.23 -1.74 -3.70
CA PHE A 38 -2.73 -2.25 -4.97
C PHE A 38 -2.07 -3.61 -4.78
N ASP A 39 -2.41 -4.55 -5.67
CA ASP A 39 -1.98 -5.94 -5.66
C ASP A 39 -1.69 -6.39 -7.09
N ALA A 40 -0.41 -6.31 -7.49
CA ALA A 40 0.01 -6.72 -8.83
C ALA A 40 -0.20 -8.22 -9.11
N SER A 41 -0.33 -9.06 -8.08
CA SER A 41 -0.62 -10.49 -8.25
C SER A 41 -2.05 -10.73 -8.74
N ARG A 42 -2.97 -9.81 -8.44
CA ARG A 42 -4.38 -9.86 -8.87
C ARG A 42 -4.62 -9.06 -10.13
N VAL A 43 -4.07 -7.85 -10.20
CA VAL A 43 -4.23 -6.94 -11.34
C VAL A 43 -2.83 -6.50 -11.78
N PRO A 44 -2.27 -7.06 -12.87
CA PRO A 44 -0.85 -6.94 -13.19
C PRO A 44 -0.31 -5.52 -13.35
N PHE A 45 -1.16 -4.53 -13.61
CA PHE A 45 -0.77 -3.13 -13.79
C PHE A 45 -0.96 -2.26 -12.55
N TYR A 46 -1.51 -2.79 -11.46
CA TYR A 46 -1.54 -2.08 -10.20
C TYR A 46 -0.13 -1.83 -9.67
N GLY A 47 0.01 -0.75 -8.91
CA GLY A 47 1.28 -0.38 -8.30
C GLY A 47 1.53 1.11 -8.24
N LEU A 48 2.68 1.42 -7.65
CA LEU A 48 3.26 2.75 -7.57
C LEU A 48 4.39 2.83 -8.59
N TYR A 49 4.25 3.77 -9.53
CA TYR A 49 5.21 4.02 -10.59
C TYR A 49 5.87 5.37 -10.43
N TRP A 50 7.14 5.44 -10.79
CA TRP A 50 7.88 6.68 -10.91
C TRP A 50 8.84 6.58 -12.09
N LYS A 51 8.86 7.61 -12.95
CA LYS A 51 9.66 7.65 -14.19
C LYS A 51 9.50 6.40 -15.07
N GLY A 52 8.29 5.85 -15.14
CA GLY A 52 7.98 4.69 -15.98
C GLY A 52 8.37 3.32 -15.39
N MET A 53 8.96 3.27 -14.19
CA MET A 53 9.26 2.03 -13.47
C MET A 53 8.27 1.83 -12.32
N ARG A 54 7.86 0.59 -12.04
CA ARG A 54 7.05 0.22 -10.88
C ARG A 54 7.93 -0.01 -9.65
N TYR A 55 7.88 0.90 -8.70
CA TYR A 55 8.66 0.85 -7.47
C TYR A 55 8.01 0.02 -6.37
N LEU A 56 6.67 -0.07 -6.35
CA LEU A 56 5.93 -0.98 -5.50
C LEU A 56 4.85 -1.69 -6.31
N SER A 57 4.82 -3.00 -6.24
CA SER A 57 3.81 -3.85 -6.86
C SER A 57 2.64 -4.14 -5.91
N ASN A 58 2.91 -4.15 -4.60
CA ASN A 58 1.91 -4.43 -3.58
C ASN A 58 1.96 -3.41 -2.43
N PHE A 59 0.77 -2.98 -2.01
CA PHE A 59 0.50 -2.24 -0.79
C PHE A 59 -0.91 -2.61 -0.33
N LEU A 60 -0.99 -3.44 0.70
CA LEU A 60 -2.25 -3.99 1.20
C LEU A 60 -2.42 -3.65 2.67
N VAL A 61 -3.52 -3.00 3.02
CA VAL A 61 -3.87 -2.71 4.43
C VAL A 61 -4.80 -3.79 4.95
N ARG A 62 -4.47 -4.34 6.12
CA ARG A 62 -5.34 -5.27 6.83
C ARG A 62 -5.52 -4.81 8.27
N ILE A 63 -6.74 -5.01 8.78
CA ILE A 63 -7.13 -4.73 10.15
C ILE A 63 -7.63 -6.05 10.72
N ASP A 64 -7.00 -6.51 11.79
CA ASP A 64 -7.20 -7.85 12.36
C ASP A 64 -7.08 -8.97 11.31
N GLY A 65 -6.18 -8.79 10.34
CA GLY A 65 -6.00 -9.73 9.21
C GLY A 65 -7.05 -9.62 8.10
N PHE A 66 -8.13 -8.86 8.27
CA PHE A 66 -9.19 -8.71 7.28
C PHE A 66 -8.93 -7.56 6.30
N PRO A 67 -9.32 -7.70 5.02
CA PRO A 67 -9.33 -6.60 4.07
C PRO A 67 -10.37 -5.56 4.44
N LEU A 68 -10.12 -4.31 4.03
CA LEU A 68 -11.07 -3.23 4.17
C LEU A 68 -12.16 -3.32 3.10
N LEU A 69 -13.34 -2.80 3.41
CA LEU A 69 -14.47 -2.74 2.49
C LEU A 69 -14.83 -1.29 2.20
N PRO A 70 -15.14 -0.90 0.94
CA PRO A 70 -15.52 0.46 0.63
C PRO A 70 -16.89 0.80 1.24
N LEU A 71 -16.99 1.89 2.00
CA LEU A 71 -18.25 2.41 2.54
C LEU A 71 -18.79 3.52 1.63
N PHE A 72 -19.31 3.15 0.46
CA PHE A 72 -19.78 4.06 -0.60
C PHE A 72 -18.72 5.10 -1.07
N ALA A 73 -18.75 5.49 -2.34
CA ALA A 73 -17.78 6.42 -2.91
C ALA A 73 -18.08 7.88 -2.52
N ALA A 74 -18.05 8.21 -1.23
CA ALA A 74 -18.04 9.59 -0.78
C ALA A 74 -16.58 10.02 -0.61
N THR A 75 -16.00 10.64 -1.65
CA THR A 75 -14.77 11.40 -1.47
C THR A 75 -15.08 12.50 -0.45
N ARG A 76 -14.63 12.31 0.79
CA ARG A 76 -14.81 13.31 1.83
C ARG A 76 -13.77 14.39 1.57
N PHE A 77 -14.19 15.54 1.07
CA PHE A 77 -13.37 16.74 1.17
C PHE A 77 -13.49 17.20 2.61
N GLN A 78 -12.40 17.08 3.37
CA GLN A 78 -12.36 17.62 4.72
C GLN A 78 -12.50 19.15 4.62
N ASP A 79 -13.48 19.68 5.36
CA ASP A 79 -13.76 21.08 5.68
C ASP A 79 -12.99 22.14 4.87
N GLY A 80 -13.63 22.70 3.84
CA GLY A 80 -13.16 23.92 3.17
C GLY A 80 -11.95 23.77 2.24
N HIS A 81 -11.33 22.60 2.14
CA HIS A 81 -10.23 22.38 1.19
C HIS A 81 -10.75 22.14 -0.23
N THR A 82 -10.21 22.90 -1.19
CA THR A 82 -10.44 22.70 -2.62
C THR A 82 -10.07 21.27 -3.01
N PRO A 83 -10.85 20.59 -3.87
CA PRO A 83 -10.48 19.30 -4.43
C PRO A 83 -9.07 19.37 -5.02
N SER A 84 -8.12 18.68 -4.41
CA SER A 84 -6.76 18.56 -4.96
C SER A 84 -6.71 17.30 -5.83
N PRO A 85 -6.26 17.39 -7.10
CA PRO A 85 -6.07 16.21 -7.94
C PRO A 85 -4.99 15.27 -7.38
N PHE A 86 -4.19 15.75 -6.41
CA PHE A 86 -3.12 15.02 -5.77
C PHE A 86 -3.53 14.41 -4.42
N HIS A 87 -4.76 14.62 -3.96
CA HIS A 87 -5.26 14.09 -2.70
C HIS A 87 -6.55 13.29 -2.93
N ARG A 88 -6.57 12.05 -2.45
CA ARG A 88 -7.75 11.19 -2.46
C ARG A 88 -8.09 10.76 -1.05
N HIS A 89 -9.36 10.78 -0.69
CA HIS A 89 -9.84 10.36 0.62
C HIS A 89 -11.03 9.42 0.49
N HIS A 90 -10.94 8.22 1.05
CA HIS A 90 -11.99 7.21 1.06
C HIS A 90 -12.42 6.88 2.48
N ARG A 91 -13.69 6.54 2.63
CA ARG A 91 -14.23 5.98 3.86
C ARG A 91 -14.48 4.48 3.66
N LEU A 92 -14.00 3.69 4.59
CA LEU A 92 -13.96 2.23 4.52
C LEU A 92 -14.53 1.63 5.81
N LEU A 93 -14.96 0.38 5.73
CA LEU A 93 -15.30 -0.47 6.87
C LEU A 93 -14.16 -1.46 7.11
N GLY A 94 -13.76 -1.57 8.37
CA GLY A 94 -12.93 -2.65 8.90
C GLY A 94 -13.75 -3.82 9.43
N PRO A 95 -13.10 -4.81 10.08
CA PRO A 95 -13.79 -5.91 10.74
C PRO A 95 -14.68 -5.40 11.88
N SER A 96 -15.67 -6.22 12.24
CA SER A 96 -16.42 -6.01 13.48
C SER A 96 -15.65 -6.56 14.66
N ILE A 97 -15.54 -5.76 15.72
CA ILE A 97 -14.86 -6.16 16.95
C ILE A 97 -15.91 -6.52 17.99
N SER A 98 -15.76 -7.68 18.62
CA SER A 98 -16.55 -8.10 19.77
C SER A 98 -15.66 -8.19 21.00
N ASN A 99 -16.08 -7.54 22.08
CA ASN A 99 -15.40 -7.57 23.37
C ASN A 99 -16.18 -8.42 24.36
N PHE A 100 -15.46 -9.15 25.20
CA PHE A 100 -16.04 -9.81 26.35
C PHE A 100 -15.95 -8.88 27.56
N MET A 101 -17.10 -8.50 28.13
CA MET A 101 -17.10 -7.85 29.43
C MET A 101 -16.93 -8.92 30.52
N THR A 102 -15.69 -9.14 30.95
CA THR A 102 -15.37 -10.09 32.03
C THR A 102 -15.66 -9.55 33.43
N ASP A 103 -15.75 -8.21 33.57
CA ASP A 103 -15.86 -7.55 34.89
C ASP A 103 -17.30 -7.33 35.36
N SER A 104 -18.28 -7.88 34.65
CA SER A 104 -19.71 -7.85 35.02
C SER A 104 -20.12 -9.15 35.71
N PRO A 105 -21.01 -9.12 36.72
CA PRO A 105 -21.56 -10.34 37.35
C PRO A 105 -22.28 -11.27 36.35
N HIS A 106 -22.62 -10.74 35.17
CA HIS A 106 -23.04 -11.52 34.00
C HIS A 106 -22.10 -11.19 32.84
N PRO A 107 -21.18 -12.10 32.45
CA PRO A 107 -20.34 -11.89 31.29
C PRO A 107 -21.24 -11.75 30.06
N SER A 108 -21.14 -10.61 29.39
CA SER A 108 -21.90 -10.31 28.18
C SER A 108 -20.94 -9.95 27.07
N ILE A 109 -21.29 -10.36 25.84
CA ILE A 109 -20.56 -10.01 24.63
C ILE A 109 -21.08 -8.64 24.20
N VAL A 110 -20.20 -7.66 24.13
CA VAL A 110 -20.48 -6.36 23.51
C VAL A 110 -19.99 -6.43 22.07
N VAL A 111 -20.91 -6.29 21.11
CA VAL A 111 -20.59 -6.22 19.68
C VAL A 111 -20.55 -4.75 19.29
N ASP A 112 -19.35 -4.23 19.02
CA ASP A 112 -19.15 -2.79 18.73
C ASP A 112 -19.29 -2.43 17.23
N GLY A 113 -19.75 -3.39 16.42
CA GLY A 113 -19.94 -3.20 14.98
C GLY A 113 -18.62 -3.04 14.22
N PRO A 114 -18.67 -2.77 12.90
CA PRO A 114 -17.48 -2.59 12.08
C PRO A 114 -16.73 -1.30 12.43
N LEU A 115 -15.41 -1.37 12.44
CA LEU A 115 -14.57 -0.17 12.59
C LEU A 115 -14.76 0.76 11.40
N LEU A 116 -14.96 2.05 11.67
CA LEU A 116 -14.96 3.07 10.64
C LEU A 116 -13.51 3.49 10.35
N ILE A 117 -13.15 3.57 9.07
CA ILE A 117 -11.79 3.89 8.64
C ILE A 117 -11.85 5.03 7.63
N ASP A 118 -11.14 6.11 7.93
CA ASP A 118 -10.88 7.21 7.00
C ASP A 118 -9.46 7.05 6.44
N ARG A 119 -9.33 6.84 5.12
CA ARG A 119 -8.07 6.59 4.42
C ARG A 119 -7.80 7.72 3.43
N GLY A 120 -6.76 8.50 3.67
CA GLY A 120 -6.28 9.59 2.82
C GLY A 120 -4.97 9.23 2.14
N ARG A 121 -4.78 9.63 0.87
CA ARG A 121 -3.51 9.50 0.15
C ARG A 121 -3.19 10.76 -0.63
N PHE A 122 -2.04 11.33 -0.33
CA PHE A 122 -1.45 12.45 -1.04
C PHE A 122 -0.28 11.98 -1.90
N CYS A 123 -0.24 12.32 -3.18
CA CYS A 123 0.85 11.92 -4.09
C CYS A 123 1.76 13.11 -4.45
N PHE A 124 3.06 12.96 -4.23
CA PHE A 124 4.10 13.87 -4.69
C PHE A 124 4.60 13.46 -6.08
N SER A 125 5.60 14.17 -6.62
CA SER A 125 6.23 13.83 -7.89
C SER A 125 7.05 12.54 -7.86
N ASN A 126 7.47 12.07 -6.68
CA ASN A 126 8.32 10.89 -6.49
C ASN A 126 7.87 9.98 -5.34
N GLY A 127 6.59 10.01 -4.95
CA GLY A 127 6.13 9.22 -3.81
C GLY A 127 4.72 9.57 -3.34
N MET A 128 4.36 9.10 -2.15
CA MET A 128 3.08 9.39 -1.53
C MET A 128 3.13 9.39 0.01
N VAL A 129 2.22 10.13 0.64
CA VAL A 129 1.82 9.93 2.04
C VAL A 129 0.47 9.24 2.04
N GLU A 130 0.33 8.24 2.89
CA GLU A 130 -0.95 7.65 3.28
C GLU A 130 -1.26 7.91 4.75
N GLU A 131 -2.49 8.27 5.04
CA GLU A 131 -3.02 8.43 6.38
C GLU A 131 -4.21 7.48 6.57
N LEU A 132 -4.14 6.63 7.60
CA LEU A 132 -5.16 5.67 7.95
C LEU A 132 -5.67 6.00 9.35
N THR A 133 -6.85 6.61 9.43
CA THR A 133 -7.50 6.95 10.69
C THR A 133 -8.56 5.91 11.02
N ILE A 134 -8.37 5.19 12.11
CA ILE A 134 -9.27 4.13 12.57
C ILE A 134 -10.05 4.67 13.76
N HIS A 135 -11.37 4.61 13.68
CA HIS A 135 -12.29 5.12 14.69
C HIS A 135 -12.87 3.97 15.50
N ASN A 136 -12.75 4.06 16.82
CA ASN A 136 -13.49 3.23 17.76
C ASN A 136 -14.76 3.96 18.18
N HIS A 137 -15.91 3.53 17.68
CA HIS A 137 -17.21 4.06 18.11
C HIS A 137 -17.82 3.30 19.30
N GLY A 138 -17.19 2.19 19.70
CA GLY A 138 -17.60 1.38 20.83
C GLY A 138 -17.34 2.04 22.19
N PRO A 139 -17.99 1.54 23.25
CA PRO A 139 -17.85 2.03 24.61
C PRO A 139 -16.60 1.45 25.32
N LEU A 140 -15.90 0.49 24.71
CA LEU A 140 -14.75 -0.20 25.30
C LEU A 140 -13.45 0.12 24.54
N ALA A 141 -12.34 0.12 25.27
CA ALA A 141 -11.02 0.23 24.66
C ALA A 141 -10.70 -1.07 23.91
N ILE A 142 -10.14 -0.97 22.71
CA ILE A 142 -9.76 -2.11 21.89
C ILE A 142 -8.29 -2.02 21.48
N HIS A 143 -7.68 -3.18 21.27
CA HIS A 143 -6.36 -3.30 20.68
C HIS A 143 -6.52 -4.04 19.36
N VAL A 144 -6.23 -3.36 18.25
CA VAL A 144 -6.50 -3.90 16.92
C VAL A 144 -5.17 -4.12 16.19
N PRO A 145 -4.88 -5.35 15.73
CA PRO A 145 -3.74 -5.60 14.88
C PRO A 145 -3.90 -4.86 13.55
N VAL A 146 -2.88 -4.12 13.16
CA VAL A 146 -2.81 -3.47 11.84
C VAL A 146 -1.61 -4.04 11.11
N SER A 147 -1.82 -4.48 9.87
CA SER A 147 -0.71 -4.92 9.03
C SER A 147 -0.71 -4.29 7.65
N LEU A 148 0.51 -4.07 7.14
CA LEU A 148 0.75 -3.58 5.79
C LEU A 148 1.63 -4.59 5.07
N THR A 149 1.15 -5.15 3.95
CA THR A 149 1.95 -6.01 3.07
C THR A 149 2.53 -5.19 1.94
N LEU A 150 3.84 -5.30 1.73
CA LEU A 150 4.60 -4.51 0.76
C LEU A 150 5.44 -5.42 -0.13
N HIS A 151 5.41 -5.18 -1.43
CA HIS A 151 6.27 -5.84 -2.40
C HIS A 151 6.76 -4.84 -3.45
N ALA A 152 8.02 -4.99 -3.87
CA ALA A 152 8.65 -4.21 -4.93
C ALA A 152 9.24 -5.17 -5.97
N ASP A 153 9.15 -4.80 -7.24
CA ASP A 153 9.70 -5.57 -8.36
C ASP A 153 10.54 -4.72 -9.34
N PHE A 154 10.48 -3.39 -9.24
CA PHE A 154 11.25 -2.45 -10.04
C PHE A 154 11.12 -2.70 -11.55
N LEU A 155 9.94 -3.10 -12.02
CA LEU A 155 9.70 -3.45 -13.42
C LEU A 155 9.38 -2.21 -14.28
N ASP A 156 9.89 -2.18 -15.52
CA ASP A 156 9.52 -1.14 -16.49
C ASP A 156 8.05 -1.35 -16.93
N ILE A 157 7.32 -0.26 -17.13
CA ILE A 157 5.94 -0.31 -17.64
C ILE A 157 5.83 -1.05 -18.97
N MET A 158 6.86 -1.04 -19.81
CA MET A 158 6.90 -1.79 -21.07
C MET A 158 7.01 -3.30 -20.84
N ASP A 159 7.70 -3.72 -19.78
CA ASP A 159 7.78 -5.14 -19.38
C ASP A 159 6.43 -5.60 -18.83
N ILE A 160 5.79 -4.77 -17.98
CA ILE A 160 4.44 -5.02 -17.44
C ILE A 160 3.40 -5.11 -18.57
N ARG A 161 3.55 -4.30 -19.62
CA ARG A 161 2.69 -4.33 -20.81
C ARG A 161 2.98 -5.49 -21.76
N GLY A 162 4.03 -6.27 -21.51
CA GLY A 162 4.44 -7.37 -22.39
C GLY A 162 4.94 -6.89 -23.76
N ILE A 163 5.40 -5.64 -23.87
CA ILE A 163 5.93 -5.09 -25.13
C ILE A 163 7.36 -5.58 -25.38
N ARG A 164 8.11 -5.84 -24.31
CA ARG A 164 9.48 -6.35 -24.35
C ARG A 164 9.53 -7.82 -23.97
N ASN A 165 10.63 -8.47 -24.36
CA ASN A 165 10.94 -9.82 -23.87
C ASN A 165 11.08 -9.81 -22.35
N PRO A 166 10.64 -10.88 -21.65
CA PRO A 166 10.79 -10.98 -20.21
C PRO A 166 12.25 -10.79 -19.80
N VAL A 167 12.51 -9.80 -18.95
CA VAL A 167 13.79 -9.66 -18.25
C VAL A 167 13.78 -10.53 -16.98
N PRO A 168 14.95 -11.04 -16.55
CA PRO A 168 15.04 -11.71 -15.26
C PRO A 168 14.53 -10.82 -14.14
N GLU A 169 13.93 -11.44 -13.12
CA GLU A 169 13.45 -10.71 -11.95
C GLU A 169 14.59 -9.95 -11.26
N HIS A 170 14.29 -8.72 -10.85
CA HIS A 170 15.22 -7.90 -10.10
C HIS A 170 15.47 -8.47 -8.70
N ILE A 171 16.73 -8.55 -8.30
CA ILE A 171 17.07 -8.90 -6.92
C ILE A 171 16.80 -7.68 -6.04
N VAL A 172 15.76 -7.76 -5.20
CA VAL A 172 15.38 -6.70 -4.27
C VAL A 172 16.01 -6.94 -2.91
N LYS A 173 16.86 -6.02 -2.48
CA LYS A 173 17.43 -6.00 -1.13
C LYS A 173 16.50 -5.20 -0.21
N LYS A 174 16.26 -5.74 0.98
CA LYS A 174 15.46 -5.10 2.06
C LYS A 174 16.41 -4.67 3.18
N THR A 175 16.21 -3.48 3.73
CA THR A 175 16.98 -2.97 4.87
C THR A 175 16.05 -2.27 5.85
N PHE A 176 16.09 -2.69 7.12
CA PHE A 176 15.20 -2.23 8.17
C PHE A 176 15.95 -1.36 9.19
N SER A 177 15.31 -0.29 9.65
CA SER A 177 15.78 0.54 10.75
C SER A 177 14.65 0.72 11.78
N HIS A 178 14.75 -0.01 12.89
CA HIS A 178 13.76 0.04 13.99
C HIS A 178 13.70 1.41 14.67
N LEU A 179 14.85 2.09 14.83
CA LEU A 179 14.89 3.42 15.46
C LEU A 179 14.09 4.49 14.71
N SER A 180 13.88 4.29 13.41
CA SER A 180 13.21 5.26 12.54
C SER A 180 11.94 4.70 11.89
N ASN A 181 11.48 3.50 12.28
CA ASN A 181 10.39 2.76 11.65
C ASN A 181 10.45 2.83 10.12
N THR A 182 11.64 2.58 9.57
CA THR A 182 11.93 2.75 8.15
C THR A 182 12.32 1.43 7.52
N LEU A 183 11.70 1.12 6.38
CA LEU A 183 12.08 0.06 5.45
C LEU A 183 12.58 0.68 4.16
N THR A 184 13.75 0.25 3.70
CA THR A 184 14.26 0.58 2.37
C THR A 184 14.30 -0.68 1.52
N LEU A 185 13.62 -0.63 0.38
CA LEU A 185 13.70 -1.62 -0.69
C LEU A 185 14.63 -1.04 -1.76
N SER A 186 15.65 -1.78 -2.16
CA SER A 186 16.62 -1.32 -3.16
C SER A 186 16.87 -2.37 -4.21
N CYS A 187 17.06 -1.94 -5.45
CA CYS A 187 17.41 -2.79 -6.57
C CYS A 187 18.48 -2.12 -7.43
N MET A 188 19.46 -2.90 -7.88
CA MET A 188 20.37 -2.49 -8.94
C MET A 188 19.80 -2.92 -10.29
N GLY A 189 19.47 -1.96 -11.15
CA GLY A 189 19.03 -2.25 -12.51
C GLY A 189 20.17 -2.73 -13.41
N PHE A 190 19.82 -3.36 -14.53
CA PHE A 190 20.78 -3.75 -15.58
C PHE A 190 21.47 -2.54 -16.24
N ASP A 191 20.90 -1.36 -16.07
CA ASP A 191 21.44 -0.06 -16.48
C ASP A 191 22.40 0.56 -15.45
N HIS A 192 22.72 -0.15 -14.37
CA HIS A 192 23.56 0.31 -13.27
C HIS A 192 23.00 1.53 -12.53
N VAL A 193 21.69 1.71 -12.57
CA VAL A 193 20.98 2.66 -11.72
C VAL A 193 20.46 1.92 -10.50
N GLU A 194 20.90 2.35 -9.32
CA GLU A 194 20.33 1.91 -8.05
C GLU A 194 19.01 2.63 -7.86
N ARG A 195 17.95 1.86 -7.70
CA ARG A 195 16.58 2.33 -7.44
C ARG A 195 16.23 2.00 -6.01
N THR A 196 15.62 2.94 -5.29
CA THR A 196 15.20 2.74 -3.91
C THR A 196 13.76 3.19 -3.68
N THR A 197 13.07 2.45 -2.82
CA THR A 197 11.80 2.84 -2.22
C THR A 197 11.99 2.88 -0.71
N THR A 198 11.85 4.04 -0.09
CA THR A 198 11.89 4.22 1.35
C THR A 198 10.47 4.37 1.90
N ILE A 199 10.12 3.54 2.87
CA ILE A 199 8.84 3.51 3.56
C ILE A 199 9.06 3.85 5.03
N ILE A 200 8.39 4.88 5.52
CA ILE A 200 8.48 5.35 6.92
C ILE A 200 7.09 5.24 7.53
N VAL A 201 6.97 4.55 8.66
CA VAL A 201 5.70 4.41 9.40
C VAL A 201 5.74 5.24 10.68
N GLY A 202 4.82 6.20 10.77
CA GLY A 202 4.62 7.04 11.95
C GLY A 202 3.37 6.63 12.72
N ASN A 203 3.38 6.93 14.03
CA ASN A 203 2.27 6.71 14.97
C ASN A 203 1.83 5.24 15.13
N LEU A 204 2.73 4.30 14.85
CA LEU A 204 2.55 2.89 15.13
C LEU A 204 3.92 2.26 15.36
N ASP A 205 4.07 1.56 16.47
CA ASP A 205 5.23 0.71 16.70
C ASP A 205 5.04 -0.57 15.88
N VAL A 206 5.98 -0.83 14.98
CA VAL A 206 5.86 -1.88 13.97
C VAL A 206 6.96 -2.93 14.13
N ASP A 207 6.54 -4.18 14.05
CA ASP A 207 7.41 -5.33 13.85
C ASP A 207 7.53 -5.58 12.34
N TRP A 208 8.74 -5.41 11.82
CA TRP A 208 9.05 -5.63 10.40
C TRP A 208 9.32 -7.11 10.15
N ARG A 209 8.52 -7.73 9.27
CA ARG A 209 8.68 -9.10 8.77
C ARG A 209 8.96 -9.05 7.27
N GLU A 210 9.40 -10.18 6.71
CA GLU A 210 9.92 -10.25 5.33
C GLU A 210 9.04 -9.53 4.29
N GLU A 211 7.71 -9.65 4.36
CA GLU A 211 6.77 -9.07 3.39
C GLU A 211 5.70 -8.18 4.01
N ALA A 212 5.70 -8.05 5.33
CA ALA A 212 4.68 -7.32 6.03
C ALA A 212 5.26 -6.62 7.25
N LEU A 213 4.69 -5.48 7.60
CA LEU A 213 4.82 -4.92 8.94
C LEU A 213 3.52 -5.15 9.69
N ALA A 214 3.64 -5.39 10.99
CA ALA A 214 2.49 -5.51 11.87
C ALA A 214 2.70 -4.66 13.11
N GLY A 215 1.66 -3.98 13.56
CA GLY A 215 1.66 -3.24 14.82
C GLY A 215 0.33 -3.42 15.54
N LEU A 216 0.33 -3.17 16.84
CA LEU A 216 -0.88 -3.21 17.66
C LEU A 216 -1.32 -1.79 17.97
N LEU A 217 -2.51 -1.41 17.49
CA LEU A 217 -3.05 -0.08 17.71
C LEU A 217 -4.01 -0.08 18.89
N ALA A 218 -3.65 0.66 19.95
CA ALA A 218 -4.55 0.90 21.08
C ALA A 218 -5.55 2.03 20.74
N LEU A 219 -6.83 1.71 20.77
CA LEU A 219 -7.94 2.62 20.46
C LEU A 219 -8.87 2.73 21.68
N PRO A 220 -8.78 3.83 22.45
CA PRO A 220 -9.72 4.09 23.54
C PRO A 220 -11.17 4.24 23.04
N PRO A 221 -12.17 4.11 23.95
CA PRO A 221 -13.58 4.32 23.61
C PRO A 221 -13.82 5.67 22.96
N HIS A 222 -14.65 5.71 21.92
CA HIS A 222 -15.04 6.94 21.21
C HIS A 222 -13.87 7.78 20.68
N GLN A 223 -12.70 7.19 20.48
CA GLN A 223 -11.51 7.87 19.96
C GLN A 223 -11.08 7.32 18.61
N ALA A 224 -10.26 8.10 17.92
CA ALA A 224 -9.62 7.72 16.68
C ALA A 224 -8.10 7.84 16.79
N ARG A 225 -7.38 6.98 16.08
CA ARG A 225 -5.93 7.07 15.93
C ARG A 225 -5.56 7.01 14.46
N THR A 226 -4.53 7.78 14.09
CA THR A 226 -4.06 7.90 12.72
C THR A 226 -2.67 7.31 12.58
N ILE A 227 -2.54 6.33 11.70
CA ILE A 227 -1.26 5.78 11.23
C ILE A 227 -0.87 6.53 9.97
N ARG A 228 0.40 6.95 9.86
CA ARG A 228 0.91 7.65 8.69
C ARG A 228 2.01 6.83 8.03
N VAL A 229 1.90 6.60 6.73
CA VAL A 229 2.90 5.88 5.94
C VAL A 229 3.43 6.82 4.87
N HIS A 230 4.72 7.11 4.91
CA HIS A 230 5.39 7.92 3.90
C HIS A 230 6.22 7.04 2.99
N ILE A 231 6.02 7.14 1.68
CA ILE A 231 6.71 6.36 0.66
C ILE A 231 7.39 7.31 -0.31
N VAL A 232 8.69 7.12 -0.50
CA VAL A 232 9.52 7.94 -1.40
C VAL A 232 10.32 7.01 -2.31
N CYS A 233 10.32 7.33 -3.60
CA CYS A 233 11.13 6.69 -4.62
C CYS A 233 12.33 7.57 -4.95
N ASP A 234 13.49 6.95 -5.14
CA ASP A 234 14.74 7.62 -5.50
C ASP A 234 15.60 6.75 -6.43
N GLU A 235 16.50 7.41 -7.17
CA GLU A 235 17.44 6.83 -8.12
C GLU A 235 18.83 7.41 -7.90
N LYS A 236 19.83 6.53 -7.76
CA LYS A 236 21.24 6.90 -7.71
C LYS A 236 21.98 6.21 -8.84
N THR A 237 22.65 7.01 -9.67
CA THR A 237 23.54 6.46 -10.69
C THR A 237 24.86 6.05 -10.04
N ASP A 238 25.30 4.81 -10.24
CA ASP A 238 26.64 4.40 -9.82
C ASP A 238 27.69 5.08 -10.72
N MET A 239 28.24 6.20 -10.23
CA MET A 239 29.25 6.99 -10.94
C MET A 239 30.65 6.37 -10.86
N ALA A 240 30.86 5.28 -10.10
CA ALA A 240 32.19 4.75 -9.79
C ALA A 240 32.87 4.05 -10.99
N ARG A 241 32.14 3.63 -12.03
CA ARG A 241 32.72 2.95 -13.21
C ARG A 241 32.83 3.79 -14.49
N LYS A 242 32.25 5.00 -14.54
CA LYS A 242 32.41 5.90 -15.70
C LYS A 242 33.83 6.46 -15.87
N ARG A 243 34.72 6.27 -14.91
CA ARG A 243 36.13 6.71 -14.97
C ARG A 243 37.12 5.63 -15.43
N GLY A 244 36.64 4.46 -15.84
CA GLY A 244 37.48 3.31 -16.22
C GLY A 244 37.34 2.83 -17.67
N ARG A 245 36.81 3.67 -18.58
CA ARG A 245 36.78 3.40 -20.03
C ARG A 245 37.45 4.51 -20.79
#